data_AF-A0A7Y3C0I7-F1
#
_entry.id   AF-A0A7Y3C0I7-F1
#
_cell.length_a   1.000
_cell.length_b   1.000
_cell.length_c   1.000
_cell.angle_alpha   90.00
_cell.angle_beta   90.00
_cell.angle_gamma   90.00
#
_symmetry.space_group_name_H-M   'P 1'
#
loop_
_entity.id
_entity.type
_entity.pdbx_description
1 polymer ?
#
loop_
_entity_poly.entity_id
_entity_poly.type
_entity_poly.pdbx_seq_one_letter_code
_entity_poly.pdbx_strand_id
1 'polypeptide(L)'
;MNCSQVVTHFTDYLDGIASAEAAAAVEEHLEGCPTCVRYEKVLRNGSELLRTLPDPELREDFVPRLQHRLFDVDNERAIRATADSGAPAMTVAAIAVLLAVIAWSPVLFNGSPVVQLEPIVVDRAPARSAARPTSVTPPGTFSTATPDGLPEGLWANTLLYDYTPLSQRYEQRARVRRTSELGR
;
A
#
# COMPACT_ATOMS: atom_id res chain seq x y z
N MET A 1 -21.32 -20.77 -38.36
CA MET A 1 -19.85 -20.70 -38.16
C MET A 1 -19.13 -21.74 -39.04
N ASN A 2 -17.87 -21.50 -39.46
CA ASN A 2 -17.03 -22.50 -40.16
C ASN A 2 -16.04 -23.23 -39.22
N CYS A 3 -15.43 -24.33 -39.69
CA CYS A 3 -14.55 -25.17 -38.86
C CYS A 3 -13.36 -24.40 -38.26
N SER A 4 -12.73 -23.48 -39.00
CA SER A 4 -11.58 -22.72 -38.49
C SER A 4 -11.99 -21.75 -37.38
N GLN A 5 -13.16 -21.12 -37.52
CA GLN A 5 -13.72 -20.26 -36.49
C GLN A 5 -14.04 -21.06 -35.22
N VAL A 6 -14.55 -22.29 -35.36
CA VAL A 6 -14.79 -23.17 -34.20
C VAL A 6 -13.48 -23.35 -33.44
N VAL A 7 -12.42 -23.79 -34.11
CA VAL A 7 -11.13 -24.07 -33.48
C VAL A 7 -10.58 -22.84 -32.75
N THR A 8 -10.73 -21.64 -33.32
CA THR A 8 -10.31 -20.38 -32.68
C THR A 8 -11.10 -20.09 -31.40
N HIS A 9 -12.42 -20.27 -31.42
CA HIS A 9 -13.29 -19.95 -30.27
C HIS A 9 -13.50 -21.12 -29.30
N PHE A 10 -12.95 -22.30 -29.62
CA PHE A 10 -13.26 -23.52 -28.87
C PHE A 10 -12.68 -23.51 -27.46
N THR A 11 -11.48 -22.93 -27.27
CA THR A 11 -10.88 -22.80 -25.93
C THR A 11 -11.72 -21.89 -25.04
N ASP A 12 -12.12 -20.72 -25.56
CA ASP A 12 -12.98 -19.78 -24.83
C ASP A 12 -14.33 -20.41 -24.47
N TYR A 13 -14.88 -21.23 -25.38
CA TYR A 13 -16.09 -22.02 -25.15
C TYR A 13 -15.89 -23.06 -24.03
N LEU A 14 -14.79 -23.81 -24.05
CA LEU A 14 -14.47 -24.80 -23.01
C LEU A 14 -14.23 -24.17 -21.63
N ASP A 15 -13.58 -23.00 -21.60
CA ASP A 15 -13.26 -22.27 -20.36
C ASP A 15 -14.48 -21.47 -19.82
N GLY A 16 -15.59 -21.45 -20.56
CA GLY A 16 -16.81 -20.73 -20.15
C GLY A 16 -16.71 -19.21 -20.22
N ILE A 17 -15.74 -18.68 -20.98
CA ILE A 17 -15.50 -17.25 -21.17
C ILE A 17 -16.05 -16.71 -22.49
N ALA A 18 -16.47 -17.59 -23.40
CA ALA A 18 -17.12 -17.22 -24.64
C ALA A 18 -18.43 -16.46 -24.40
N SER A 19 -18.76 -15.52 -25.30
CA SER A 19 -20.08 -14.88 -25.30
C SER A 19 -21.18 -15.90 -25.59
N ALA A 20 -22.41 -15.62 -25.13
CA ALA A 20 -23.55 -16.52 -25.36
C ALA A 20 -23.79 -16.79 -26.87
N GLU A 21 -23.59 -15.79 -27.72
CA GLU A 21 -23.70 -15.93 -29.17
C GLU A 21 -22.62 -16.85 -29.75
N ALA A 22 -21.37 -16.71 -29.27
CA ALA A 22 -20.26 -17.55 -29.73
C ALA A 22 -20.44 -19.00 -29.26
N ALA A 23 -20.89 -19.21 -28.03
CA ALA A 23 -21.18 -20.54 -27.49
C ALA A 23 -22.28 -21.24 -28.29
N ALA A 24 -23.41 -20.56 -28.55
CA ALA A 24 -24.50 -21.11 -29.36
C ALA A 24 -24.05 -21.44 -30.79
N ALA A 25 -23.23 -20.59 -31.41
CA ALA A 25 -22.69 -20.85 -32.74
C ALA A 25 -21.74 -22.07 -32.78
N VAL A 26 -21.02 -22.34 -31.67
CA VAL A 26 -20.17 -23.53 -31.50
C VAL A 26 -21.03 -24.79 -31.36
N GLU A 27 -22.02 -24.75 -30.49
CA GLU A 27 -22.97 -25.85 -30.28
C GLU A 27 -23.68 -26.23 -31.59
N GLU A 28 -24.25 -25.26 -32.30
CA GLU A 28 -24.91 -25.48 -33.60
C GLU A 28 -23.95 -26.13 -34.63
N HIS A 29 -22.69 -25.71 -34.67
CA HIS A 29 -21.72 -26.30 -35.59
C HIS A 29 -21.34 -27.74 -35.19
N LEU A 30 -21.26 -28.04 -33.89
CA LEU A 30 -20.96 -29.37 -33.39
C LEU A 30 -22.09 -30.37 -33.69
N GLU A 31 -23.35 -29.93 -33.75
CA GLU A 31 -24.47 -30.79 -34.15
C GLU A 31 -24.36 -31.26 -35.61
N GLY A 32 -23.79 -30.43 -36.50
CA GLY A 32 -23.73 -30.69 -37.94
C GLY A 32 -22.38 -31.18 -38.47
N CYS A 33 -21.27 -31.02 -37.74
CA CYS A 33 -19.92 -31.24 -38.26
C CYS A 33 -19.16 -32.39 -37.55
N PRO A 34 -19.02 -33.57 -38.17
CA PRO A 34 -18.35 -34.72 -37.55
C PRO A 34 -16.85 -34.48 -37.28
N THR A 35 -16.21 -33.61 -38.06
CA THR A 35 -14.79 -33.23 -37.86
C THR A 35 -14.62 -32.45 -36.57
N CYS A 36 -15.48 -31.47 -36.32
CA CYS A 36 -15.43 -30.66 -35.10
C CYS A 36 -15.86 -31.46 -33.86
N VAL A 37 -16.81 -32.39 -33.98
CA VAL A 37 -17.13 -33.35 -32.90
C VAL A 37 -15.93 -34.22 -32.54
N ARG A 38 -15.14 -34.66 -33.54
CA ARG A 38 -13.90 -35.41 -33.27
C ARG A 38 -12.87 -34.54 -32.56
N TYR A 39 -12.73 -33.28 -32.98
CA TYR A 39 -11.84 -32.31 -32.34
C TYR A 39 -12.20 -32.09 -30.87
N GLU A 40 -13.50 -31.87 -30.58
CA GLU A 40 -13.99 -31.75 -29.20
C GLU A 40 -13.60 -32.96 -28.35
N LYS A 41 -13.85 -34.18 -28.85
CA LYS A 41 -13.55 -35.41 -28.12
C LYS A 41 -12.06 -35.54 -27.81
N VAL A 42 -11.19 -35.21 -28.78
CA VAL A 42 -9.73 -35.25 -28.58
C VAL A 42 -9.32 -34.28 -27.48
N LEU A 43 -9.82 -33.04 -27.50
CA LEU A 43 -9.48 -32.05 -26.49
C LEU A 43 -9.99 -32.44 -25.11
N ARG A 44 -11.24 -32.90 -25.00
CA ARG A 44 -11.86 -33.30 -23.74
C ARG A 44 -11.14 -34.49 -23.13
N ASN A 45 -10.89 -35.54 -23.92
CA ASN A 45 -10.14 -36.71 -23.47
C ASN A 45 -8.70 -36.36 -23.09
N GLY A 46 -8.05 -35.47 -23.85
CA GLY A 46 -6.71 -34.96 -23.52
C GLY A 46 -6.71 -34.25 -22.17
N SER A 47 -7.71 -33.41 -21.91
CA SER A 47 -7.86 -32.71 -20.62
C SER A 47 -8.09 -33.67 -19.46
N GLU A 48 -8.89 -34.72 -19.66
CA GLU A 48 -9.14 -35.75 -18.66
C GLU A 48 -7.88 -36.56 -18.37
N LEU A 49 -7.12 -36.94 -19.40
CA LEU A 49 -5.84 -37.64 -19.24
C LEU A 49 -4.85 -36.79 -18.44
N LEU A 50 -4.74 -35.49 -18.73
CA LEU A 50 -3.87 -34.60 -17.98
C LEU A 50 -4.29 -34.47 -16.50
N ARG A 51 -5.59 -34.55 -16.20
CA ARG A 51 -6.08 -34.57 -14.81
C ARG A 51 -5.75 -35.87 -14.06
N THR A 52 -5.35 -36.93 -14.74
CA THR A 52 -4.90 -38.17 -14.09
C THR A 52 -3.42 -38.14 -13.67
N LEU A 53 -2.67 -37.11 -14.08
CA LEU A 53 -1.29 -36.94 -13.63
C LEU A 53 -1.25 -36.73 -12.12
N PRO A 54 -0.20 -37.21 -11.43
CA PRO A 54 -0.03 -36.97 -10.00
C PRO A 54 0.06 -35.46 -9.73
N ASP A 55 -0.53 -35.03 -8.62
CA ASP A 55 -0.44 -33.65 -8.19
C ASP A 55 1.03 -33.23 -8.02
N PRO A 56 1.41 -32.05 -8.51
CA PRO A 56 2.78 -31.57 -8.34
C PRO A 56 3.09 -31.36 -6.86
N GLU A 57 4.26 -31.80 -6.42
CA GLU A 57 4.73 -31.49 -5.07
C GLU A 57 4.96 -29.98 -4.95
N LEU A 58 4.07 -29.33 -4.19
CA LEU A 58 4.19 -27.91 -3.88
C LEU A 58 5.16 -27.73 -2.72
N ARG A 59 5.99 -26.68 -2.78
CA ARG A 59 6.81 -26.28 -1.64
C ARG A 59 5.91 -25.84 -0.49
N GLU A 60 6.34 -26.09 0.74
CA GLU A 60 5.58 -25.72 1.96
C GLU A 60 5.22 -24.23 2.03
N ASP A 61 6.03 -23.36 1.42
CA ASP A 61 5.83 -21.91 1.38
C ASP A 61 4.89 -21.44 0.25
N PHE A 62 4.40 -22.34 -0.60
CA PHE A 62 3.60 -21.98 -1.77
C PHE A 62 2.25 -21.37 -1.39
N VAL A 63 1.46 -22.07 -0.55
CA VAL A 63 0.10 -21.63 -0.18
C VAL A 63 0.14 -20.28 0.56
N PRO A 64 1.01 -20.06 1.57
CA PRO A 64 1.12 -18.75 2.22
C PRO A 64 1.49 -17.64 1.25
N ARG A 65 2.41 -17.91 0.32
CA ARG A 65 2.84 -16.93 -0.68
C ARG A 65 1.74 -16.61 -1.70
N LEU A 66 0.97 -17.62 -2.11
CA LEU A 66 -0.18 -17.43 -2.99
C LEU A 66 -1.26 -16.59 -2.33
N GLN A 67 -1.60 -16.90 -1.08
CA GLN A 67 -2.58 -16.14 -0.30
C GLN A 67 -2.16 -14.68 -0.14
N HIS A 68 -0.89 -14.43 0.18
CA HIS A 68 -0.36 -13.07 0.24
C HIS A 68 -0.52 -12.34 -1.09
N ARG A 69 -0.20 -13.00 -2.21
CA ARG A 69 -0.35 -12.39 -3.54
C ARG A 69 -1.79 -12.10 -3.92
N LEU A 70 -2.72 -13.00 -3.59
CA LEU A 70 -4.15 -12.77 -3.82
C LEU A 70 -4.66 -11.59 -2.99
N PHE A 71 -4.28 -11.53 -1.71
CA PHE A 71 -4.62 -10.41 -0.84
C PHE A 71 -4.10 -9.07 -1.38
N ASP A 72 -2.85 -9.01 -1.84
CA ASP A 72 -2.29 -7.80 -2.44
C ASP A 72 -3.11 -7.34 -3.65
N VAL A 73 -3.44 -8.27 -4.56
CA VAL A 73 -4.22 -7.96 -5.78
C VAL A 73 -5.63 -7.50 -5.44
N ASP A 74 -6.30 -8.15 -4.48
CA ASP A 74 -7.65 -7.77 -4.08
C ASP A 74 -7.66 -6.43 -3.32
N ASN A 75 -6.65 -6.17 -2.49
CA ASN A 75 -6.47 -4.90 -1.82
C ASN A 75 -6.21 -3.76 -2.83
N GLU A 76 -5.37 -3.97 -3.84
CA GLU A 76 -5.17 -2.99 -4.92
C GLU A 76 -6.47 -2.67 -5.69
N ARG A 77 -7.29 -3.71 -5.95
CA ARG A 77 -8.60 -3.53 -6.59
C ARG A 77 -9.56 -2.77 -5.70
N ALA A 78 -9.60 -3.07 -4.40
CA ALA A 78 -10.43 -2.36 -3.43
C ALA A 78 -10.02 -0.89 -3.32
N ILE A 79 -8.72 -0.60 -3.23
CA ILE A 79 -8.20 0.77 -3.21
C ILE A 79 -8.61 1.51 -4.49
N ARG A 80 -8.44 0.91 -5.68
CA ARG A 80 -8.90 1.51 -6.95
C ARG A 80 -10.40 1.75 -6.99
N ALA A 81 -11.21 0.78 -6.57
CA ALA A 81 -12.66 0.92 -6.53
C ALA A 81 -13.11 2.05 -5.58
N THR A 82 -12.46 2.18 -4.43
CA THR A 82 -12.73 3.27 -3.49
C THR A 82 -12.22 4.63 -3.98
N ALA A 83 -11.12 4.66 -4.74
CA ALA A 83 -10.60 5.89 -5.36
C ALA A 83 -11.49 6.40 -6.49
N ASP A 84 -12.11 5.51 -7.26
CA ASP A 84 -13.06 5.84 -8.33
C ASP A 84 -14.44 6.23 -7.79
N SER A 85 -14.76 5.82 -6.56
CA SER A 85 -15.95 6.31 -5.84
C SER A 85 -15.64 7.65 -5.19
N GLY A 86 -16.50 8.67 -5.28
CA GLY A 86 -16.28 10.00 -4.66
C GLY A 86 -16.20 10.04 -3.12
N ALA A 87 -16.18 8.87 -2.45
CA ALA A 87 -16.14 8.71 -1.01
C ALA A 87 -14.88 9.23 -0.28
N PRO A 88 -13.64 9.16 -0.83
CA PRO A 88 -12.46 9.62 -0.10
C PRO A 88 -12.46 11.15 0.02
N ALA A 89 -13.07 11.88 -0.92
CA ALA A 89 -13.20 13.33 -0.81
C ALA A 89 -14.06 13.75 0.40
N MET A 90 -15.13 13.01 0.70
CA MET A 90 -16.01 13.29 1.83
C MET A 90 -15.33 13.01 3.18
N THR A 91 -14.57 11.92 3.28
CA THR A 91 -13.84 11.59 4.52
C THR A 91 -12.72 12.60 4.80
N VAL A 92 -11.97 12.99 3.77
CA VAL A 92 -10.94 14.03 3.89
C VAL A 92 -11.56 15.38 4.29
N ALA A 93 -12.69 15.77 3.69
CA ALA A 93 -13.40 16.99 4.06
C ALA A 93 -13.89 16.95 5.52
N ALA A 94 -14.46 15.83 5.96
CA ALA A 94 -14.92 15.67 7.34
C ALA A 94 -13.77 15.78 8.35
N ILE A 95 -12.63 15.12 8.09
CA ILE A 95 -11.43 15.22 8.93
C ILE A 95 -10.91 16.65 8.96
N ALA A 96 -10.84 17.33 7.82
CA ALA A 96 -10.39 18.72 7.74
C ALA A 96 -11.29 19.67 8.55
N VAL A 97 -12.62 19.50 8.49
CA VAL A 97 -13.58 20.28 9.30
C VAL A 97 -13.37 20.00 10.79
N LEU A 98 -13.18 18.74 11.18
CA LEU A 98 -12.97 18.37 12.58
C LEU A 98 -11.68 19.01 13.14
N LEU A 99 -10.60 18.99 12.36
CA LEU A 99 -9.35 19.67 12.71
C LEU A 99 -9.51 21.19 12.79
N ALA A 100 -10.28 21.81 11.88
CA ALA A 100 -10.55 23.25 11.92
C ALA A 100 -11.32 23.65 13.19
N VAL A 101 -12.31 22.87 13.61
CA VAL A 101 -13.06 23.10 14.86
C VAL A 101 -12.15 23.02 16.08
N ILE A 102 -11.26 22.02 16.14
CA ILE A 102 -10.30 21.86 17.25
C ILE A 102 -9.35 23.07 17.31
N ALA A 103 -8.81 23.49 16.17
CA ALA A 103 -7.87 24.61 16.08
C ALA A 103 -8.48 25.94 16.53
N TRP A 104 -9.79 26.14 16.34
CA TRP A 104 -10.50 27.37 16.74
C TRP A 104 -11.20 27.26 18.10
N SER A 105 -11.15 26.12 18.77
CA SER A 105 -11.75 25.93 20.10
C SER A 105 -11.27 26.94 21.17
N PRO A 106 -9.99 27.34 21.27
CA PRO A 106 -9.59 28.30 22.29
C PRO A 106 -10.12 29.72 22.02
N VAL A 107 -10.41 30.05 20.76
CA VAL A 107 -10.93 31.38 20.37
C VAL A 107 -12.43 31.49 20.66
N LEU A 108 -13.18 30.40 20.50
CA LEU A 108 -14.63 30.36 20.72
C LEU A 108 -15.02 30.21 22.20
N PHE A 109 -14.16 29.62 23.01
CA PHE A 109 -14.39 29.42 24.46
C PHE A 109 -13.62 30.43 25.34
N ASN A 110 -13.21 31.56 24.78
CA ASN A 110 -12.39 32.56 25.45
C ASN A 110 -13.20 33.43 26.45
N GLY A 111 -13.78 32.79 27.46
CA GLY A 111 -14.03 33.43 28.74
C GLY A 111 -12.72 33.36 29.52
N SER A 112 -11.93 34.44 29.51
CA SER A 112 -10.75 34.51 30.37
C SER A 112 -11.21 34.28 31.80
N PRO A 113 -10.73 33.23 32.51
CA PRO A 113 -10.92 33.18 33.94
C PRO A 113 -10.12 34.36 34.48
N VAL A 114 -10.83 35.45 34.81
CA VAL A 114 -10.25 36.57 35.54
C VAL A 114 -9.92 36.02 36.92
N VAL A 115 -8.74 35.41 37.05
CA VAL A 115 -8.17 35.03 38.32
C VAL A 115 -7.88 36.35 39.02
N GLN A 116 -8.79 36.77 39.90
CA GLN A 116 -8.54 37.86 40.83
C GLN A 116 -7.40 37.41 41.75
N LEU A 117 -6.18 37.78 41.39
CA LEU A 117 -5.03 37.65 42.28
C LEU A 117 -5.19 38.71 43.36
N GLU A 118 -5.26 38.26 44.61
CA GLU A 118 -5.19 39.15 45.77
C GLU A 118 -3.87 39.93 45.70
N PRO A 119 -3.88 41.26 45.92
CA PRO A 119 -2.71 42.11 45.68
C PRO A 119 -1.53 41.60 46.50
N ILE A 120 -0.45 41.22 45.80
CA ILE A 120 0.77 40.75 46.45
C ILE A 120 1.43 41.95 47.13
N VAL A 121 1.24 42.06 48.45
CA VAL A 121 1.88 43.10 49.26
C VAL A 121 3.33 42.68 49.45
N VAL A 122 4.23 43.39 48.76
CA VAL A 122 5.68 43.16 48.87
C VAL A 122 6.24 44.13 49.91
N ASP A 123 6.34 43.69 51.17
CA ASP A 123 6.92 44.51 52.25
C ASP A 123 8.43 44.75 52.11
N ARG A 124 9.11 44.00 51.24
CA ARG A 124 10.55 44.18 50.98
C ARG A 124 10.88 43.77 49.57
N ALA A 125 11.45 44.69 48.79
CA ALA A 125 12.05 44.35 47.52
C ALA A 125 13.12 43.27 47.75
N PRO A 126 13.00 42.05 47.20
CA PRO A 126 14.09 41.09 47.27
C PRO A 126 15.29 41.74 46.57
N ALA A 127 16.43 41.75 47.26
CA ALA A 127 17.68 42.25 46.70
C ALA A 127 17.89 41.53 45.37
N ARG A 128 17.91 42.32 44.27
CA ARG A 128 18.19 41.80 42.94
C ARG A 128 19.59 41.21 42.99
N SER A 129 19.70 39.89 43.15
CA SER A 129 20.91 39.17 42.81
C SER A 129 21.18 39.49 41.34
N ALA A 130 22.28 40.19 41.09
CA ALA A 130 22.70 40.58 39.75
C ALA A 130 22.56 39.36 38.83
N ALA A 131 21.70 39.49 37.83
CA ALA A 131 21.47 38.45 36.84
C ALA A 131 22.84 38.05 36.29
N ARG A 132 23.13 36.74 36.33
CA ARG A 132 24.27 36.19 35.61
C ARG A 132 24.08 36.59 34.14
N PRO A 133 25.08 37.17 33.47
CA PRO A 133 24.93 37.56 32.08
C PRO A 133 24.66 36.30 31.26
N THR A 134 23.41 36.13 30.82
CA THR A 134 23.09 35.24 29.72
C THR A 134 23.73 35.87 28.49
N SER A 135 24.74 35.20 27.93
CA SER A 135 25.35 35.59 26.68
C SER A 135 24.26 35.63 25.60
N VAL A 136 23.90 36.83 25.18
CA VAL A 136 23.08 37.04 23.99
C VAL A 136 23.99 36.78 22.80
N THR A 137 23.83 35.62 22.16
CA THR A 137 24.51 35.31 20.91
C THR A 137 23.87 36.13 19.78
N PRO A 138 24.64 36.88 18.97
CA PRO A 138 24.09 37.63 17.85
C PRO A 138 23.53 36.69 16.77
N PRO A 139 22.51 37.12 16.02
CA PRO A 139 21.92 36.32 14.95
C PRO A 139 22.99 36.05 13.87
N GLY A 140 23.17 34.78 13.50
CA GLY A 140 24.13 34.33 12.49
C GLY A 140 25.34 33.55 13.03
N THR A 141 25.45 33.35 14.35
CA THR A 141 26.44 32.44 14.94
C THR A 141 25.79 31.13 15.34
N PHE A 142 26.02 30.06 14.57
CA PHE A 142 25.62 28.72 14.94
C PHE A 142 26.59 28.18 15.99
N SER A 143 26.07 27.84 17.16
CA SER A 143 26.86 27.20 18.21
C SER A 143 27.23 25.79 17.76
N THR A 144 28.52 25.45 17.73
CA THR A 144 29.02 24.08 17.59
C THR A 144 28.96 23.30 18.91
N ALA A 145 28.34 23.87 19.95
CA ALA A 145 28.04 23.14 21.17
C ALA A 145 26.97 22.09 20.86
N THR A 146 27.41 20.84 20.74
CA THR A 146 26.57 19.66 20.83
C THR A 146 25.69 19.80 22.07
N PRO A 147 24.35 19.66 21.97
CA PRO A 147 23.50 19.61 23.15
C PRO A 147 23.90 18.36 23.95
N ASP A 148 24.44 18.55 25.16
CA ASP A 148 24.52 17.51 26.18
C ASP A 148 23.07 17.04 26.44
N GLY A 149 22.66 15.97 25.77
CA GLY A 149 21.29 15.47 25.82
C GLY A 149 20.70 14.99 24.50
N LEU A 150 21.43 15.05 23.37
CA LEU A 150 21.05 14.22 22.23
C LEU A 150 21.43 12.77 22.57
N PRO A 151 20.47 11.82 22.62
CA PRO A 151 20.81 10.43 22.87
C PRO A 151 21.77 9.96 21.77
N GLU A 152 22.97 9.52 22.17
CA GLU A 152 24.07 9.00 21.34
C GLU A 152 23.66 7.87 20.37
N GLY A 153 22.40 7.42 20.41
CA GLY A 153 21.83 6.38 19.56
C GLY A 153 21.00 6.87 18.37
N LEU A 154 20.77 8.17 18.17
CA LEU A 154 19.87 8.64 17.10
C LEU A 154 20.43 8.35 15.70
N TRP A 155 21.76 8.39 15.56
CA TRP A 155 22.50 8.02 14.36
C TRP A 155 23.06 6.60 14.41
N ALA A 156 23.06 5.96 15.58
CA ALA A 156 23.53 4.59 15.74
C ALA A 156 22.44 3.56 15.41
N ASN A 157 21.16 3.94 15.45
CA ASN A 157 20.07 3.05 15.12
C ASN A 157 19.71 3.11 13.63
N THR A 158 19.84 1.95 12.99
CA THR A 158 19.42 1.55 11.63
C THR A 158 18.04 2.06 11.22
N LEU A 159 17.19 2.39 12.19
CA LEU A 159 15.83 2.88 12.00
C LEU A 159 15.77 4.11 11.08
N LEU A 160 16.68 5.09 11.19
CA LEU A 160 16.63 6.25 10.30
C LEU A 160 16.98 5.86 8.84
N TYR A 161 17.91 4.92 8.67
CA TYR A 161 18.25 4.39 7.34
C TYR A 161 17.08 3.59 6.76
N ASP A 162 16.41 2.76 7.57
CA ASP A 162 15.30 1.90 7.16
C ASP A 162 14.07 2.70 6.70
N TYR A 163 13.80 3.86 7.31
CA TYR A 163 12.66 4.72 6.92
C TYR A 163 12.99 5.74 5.82
N THR A 164 14.24 5.81 5.34
CA THR A 164 14.60 6.72 4.24
C THR A 164 14.39 6.02 2.89
N PRO A 165 13.83 6.67 1.84
CA PRO A 165 13.65 6.07 0.50
C PRO A 165 14.97 5.62 -0.19
N LEU A 166 16.12 5.90 0.43
CA LEU A 166 17.43 5.42 0.01
C LEU A 166 17.63 3.92 0.28
N SER A 167 17.10 3.37 1.37
CA SER A 167 17.24 1.93 1.70
C SER A 167 16.59 1.05 0.61
N GLN A 168 15.37 1.40 0.21
CA GLN A 168 14.63 0.72 -0.86
C GLN A 168 15.41 0.69 -2.20
N ARG A 169 16.14 1.76 -2.51
CA ARG A 169 16.88 1.89 -3.76
C ARG A 169 18.11 0.98 -3.82
N TYR A 170 18.79 0.77 -2.69
CA TYR A 170 19.96 -0.11 -2.62
C TYR A 170 19.57 -1.59 -2.59
N GLU A 171 18.49 -1.95 -1.89
CA GLU A 171 18.00 -3.33 -1.87
C GLU A 171 17.56 -3.81 -3.26
N GLN A 172 16.83 -2.97 -4.00
CA GLN A 172 16.42 -3.30 -5.38
C GLN A 172 17.62 -3.48 -6.30
N ARG A 173 18.66 -2.64 -6.16
CA ARG A 173 19.86 -2.71 -7.00
C ARG A 173 20.74 -3.92 -6.68
N ALA A 174 20.80 -4.35 -5.42
CA ALA A 174 21.50 -5.57 -5.02
C ALA A 174 20.79 -6.84 -5.53
N ARG A 175 19.45 -6.86 -5.56
CA ARG A 175 18.67 -7.97 -6.13
C ARG A 175 18.84 -8.09 -7.65
N VAL A 176 18.90 -6.97 -8.37
CA VAL A 176 19.12 -6.97 -9.84
C VAL A 176 20.52 -7.48 -10.22
N ARG A 177 21.55 -7.23 -9.40
CA ARG A 177 22.90 -7.74 -9.66
C ARG A 177 23.05 -9.25 -9.39
N ARG A 178 22.33 -9.79 -8.39
CA ARG A 178 22.41 -11.21 -8.05
C ARG A 178 21.74 -12.12 -9.09
N THR A 179 20.75 -11.62 -9.82
CA THR A 179 20.09 -12.35 -10.90
C THR A 179 20.90 -12.35 -12.21
N SER A 180 21.91 -11.49 -12.36
CA SER A 180 22.80 -11.52 -13.54
C SER A 180 24.01 -12.44 -13.39
N GLU A 181 24.34 -12.90 -12.17
CA GLU A 181 25.52 -13.75 -11.92
C GLU A 181 25.20 -15.25 -11.83
N LEU A 182 23.93 -15.64 -11.69
CA LEU A 182 23.47 -17.04 -11.66
C LEU A 182 22.96 -17.56 -13.02
N GLY A 183 23.18 -16.78 -14.09
CA GLY A 183 22.76 -17.09 -15.46
C GLY A 183 23.93 -17.19 -16.45
N ARG A 184 25.00 -17.90 -16.09
CA ARG A 184 26.00 -18.40 -17.04
C ARG A 184 26.37 -19.84 -16.69
#